data_AF-A0A968QAD7-F1
#
_entry.id   AF-A0A968QAD7-F1
#
_cell.length_a   1.000
_cell.length_b   1.000
_cell.length_c   1.000
_cell.angle_alpha   90.00
_cell.angle_beta   90.00
_cell.angle_gamma   90.00
#
_symmetry.space_group_name_H-M   'P 1'
#
loop_
_entity.id
_entity.type
_entity.pdbx_description
1 polymer ?
#
loop_
_entity_poly.entity_id
_entity_poly.type
_entity_poly.pdbx_seq_one_letter_code
_entity_poly.pdbx_strand_id
1 'polypeptide(L)' 'MSANLDIFTWYWIICCLVFIYWFSLFYQDRSTSKFDLTSWCVLLIAPLFWPIILPISSWELSRKSLHNILL' A
#
# COMPACT_ATOMS: atom_id res chain seq x y z
N MET A 1 -18.43 0.24 25.85
CA MET A 1 -18.51 1.10 24.65
C MET A 1 -17.14 1.64 24.20
N SER A 2 -16.03 1.42 24.93
CA SER A 2 -14.68 1.89 24.54
C SER A 2 -14.00 1.02 23.47
N ALA A 3 -14.15 -0.32 23.52
CA ALA A 3 -13.42 -1.25 22.66
C ALA A 3 -13.56 -1.00 21.14
N ASN A 4 -14.70 -0.48 20.70
CA ASN A 4 -14.92 -0.16 19.29
C ASN A 4 -14.06 1.03 18.83
N LEU A 5 -13.91 2.04 19.69
CA LEU A 5 -13.12 3.24 19.38
C LEU A 5 -11.64 2.90 19.22
N ASP A 6 -11.14 1.96 20.02
CA ASP A 6 -9.76 1.48 19.98
C ASP A 6 -9.44 0.75 18.67
N ILE A 7 -10.39 -0.06 18.17
CA ILE A 7 -10.26 -0.78 16.90
C ILE A 7 -10.23 0.18 15.71
N PHE A 8 -11.13 1.18 15.68
CA PHE A 8 -11.12 2.20 14.62
C PHE A 8 -9.84 3.01 14.64
N THR A 9 -9.34 3.38 15.83
CA THR A 9 -8.09 4.13 15.97
C THR A 9 -6.91 3.31 15.46
N TRP A 10 -6.81 2.04 15.84
CA TRP A 10 -5.77 1.13 15.33
C TRP A 10 -5.84 0.95 13.82
N TYR A 11 -7.04 0.80 13.26
CA TYR A 11 -7.23 0.69 11.81
C TYR A 11 -6.67 1.91 11.08
N TRP A 12 -6.98 3.12 11.59
CA TRP A 12 -6.47 4.37 11.03
C TRP A 12 -4.97 4.53 11.17
N ILE A 13 -4.38 4.11 12.30
CA ILE A 13 -2.92 4.12 12.50
C ILE A 13 -2.24 3.24 11.45
N ILE A 14 -2.73 2.01 11.25
CA ILE A 14 -2.16 1.09 10.24
C ILE A 14 -2.34 1.66 8.84
N CYS A 15 -3.52 2.20 8.51
CA CYS A 15 -3.79 2.86 7.24
C CYS A 15 -2.79 4.01 6.97
N CYS A 16 -2.54 4.87 7.96
CA CYS A 16 -1.55 5.95 7.86
C CYS A 16 -0.13 5.43 7.66
N LEU A 17 0.28 4.38 8.38
CA LEU A 17 1.61 3.77 8.21
C LEU A 17 1.81 3.20 6.81
N VAL A 18 0.81 2.47 6.29
CA VAL A 18 0.84 1.90 4.93
C VAL A 18 0.90 3.01 3.88
N PHE A 19 0.10 4.06 4.05
CA PHE A 19 0.13 5.23 3.17
C PHE A 19 1.51 5.89 3.15
N ILE A 20 2.12 6.15 4.31
CA ILE A 20 3.45 6.77 4.40
C ILE A 20 4.51 5.89 3.73
N TYR A 21 4.46 4.58 3.97
CA TYR A 21 5.40 3.63 3.37
C TYR A 21 5.31 3.62 1.84
N TRP A 22 4.09 3.52 1.29
CA TRP A 22 3.87 3.53 -0.16
C TRP A 22 4.15 4.90 -0.79
N PHE A 23 3.81 5.99 -0.09
CA PHE A 23 4.16 7.34 -0.53
C PHE A 23 5.67 7.52 -0.63
N SER A 24 6.44 7.02 0.35
CA SER A 24 7.90 7.06 0.30
C SER A 24 8.45 6.27 -0.88
N LEU A 25 7.92 5.06 -1.14
CA LEU A 25 8.31 4.25 -2.30
C LEU A 25 7.97 4.95 -3.62
N PHE A 26 6.76 5.49 -3.76
CA PHE A 26 6.34 6.23 -4.94
C PHE A 26 7.18 7.50 -5.17
N TYR A 27 7.58 8.19 -4.09
CA TYR A 27 8.40 9.39 -4.20
C TYR A 27 9.83 9.10 -4.63
N GLN A 28 10.39 7.96 -4.19
CA GLN A 28 11.72 7.48 -4.55
C GLN A 28 11.76 6.89 -5.97
N ASP A 29 10.66 6.33 -6.44
CA ASP A 29 10.55 5.82 -7.80
C ASP A 29 10.67 6.98 -8.80
N ARG A 30 11.71 6.91 -9.65
CA ARG A 30 11.94 7.85 -10.76
C ARG A 30 11.39 7.36 -12.09
N SER A 31 10.90 6.12 -12.15
CA SER A 31 10.38 5.52 -13.38
C SER A 31 8.93 5.91 -13.65
N THR A 32 8.15 6.15 -12.60
CA THR A 32 6.74 6.55 -12.71
C THR A 32 6.60 8.07 -12.79
N SER A 33 5.79 8.57 -13.76
CA SER A 33 5.51 10.00 -13.90
C SER A 33 4.70 10.52 -12.71
N LYS A 34 5.25 11.51 -11.98
CA LYS A 34 4.59 12.15 -10.83
C LYS A 34 3.34 12.95 -11.21
N PHE A 35 3.10 13.18 -12.50
CA PHE A 35 1.93 13.87 -13.03
C PHE A 35 0.75 12.94 -13.31
N ASP A 36 0.94 11.62 -13.20
CA ASP A 36 -0.16 10.68 -13.43
C ASP A 36 -1.13 10.70 -12.25
N LEU A 37 -2.29 11.30 -12.47
CA LEU A 37 -3.37 11.41 -11.47
C LEU A 37 -3.84 10.02 -10.99
N THR A 38 -3.68 9.00 -11.83
CA THR A 38 -4.06 7.62 -11.50
C THR A 38 -3.20 7.08 -10.36
N SER A 39 -1.88 7.32 -10.41
CA SER A 39 -0.95 6.86 -9.37
C SER A 39 -1.26 7.49 -8.02
N TRP A 40 -1.60 8.78 -7.99
CA TRP A 40 -2.04 9.46 -6.78
C TRP A 40 -3.37 8.93 -6.23
N CYS A 41 -4.32 8.63 -7.12
CA CYS A 41 -5.61 8.06 -6.74
C CYS A 41 -5.44 6.67 -6.11
N VAL A 42 -4.61 5.82 -6.73
CA VAL A 42 -4.27 4.49 -6.19
C VAL A 42 -3.53 4.61 -4.86
N LEU A 43 -2.62 5.58 -4.71
CA LEU A 43 -1.87 5.81 -3.48
C LEU A 43 -2.79 6.16 -2.29
N LEU A 44 -3.91 6.84 -2.53
CA LEU A 44 -4.89 7.18 -1.50
C LEU A 44 -5.88 6.05 -1.24
N ILE A 45 -6.36 5.38 -2.28
CA ILE A 45 -7.41 4.35 -2.14
C ILE A 45 -6.82 3.03 -1.61
N ALA A 46 -5.61 2.67 -2.00
CA ALA A 46 -5.04 1.39 -1.64
C ALA A 46 -4.81 1.19 -0.13
N PRO A 47 -4.32 2.19 0.63
CA PRO A 47 -4.21 2.08 2.08
C PRO A 47 -5.57 1.99 2.79
N LEU A 48 -6.64 2.57 2.23
CA LEU A 48 -7.99 2.44 2.80
C LEU A 48 -8.47 0.99 2.83
N PHE A 49 -8.04 0.17 1.87
CA PHE A 49 -8.36 -1.26 1.80
C PHE A 49 -7.13 -2.14 2.09
N TRP A 50 -6.23 -1.66 2.97
CA TRP A 50 -5.00 -2.35 3.35
C TRP A 50 -5.18 -3.84 3.72
N PRO A 51 -6.26 -4.30 4.41
CA PRO A 51 -6.35 -5.70 4.83
C PRO A 51 -6.43 -6.67 3.64
N ILE A 52 -6.94 -6.19 2.51
CA ILE A 52 -7.11 -6.98 1.27
C ILE A 52 -5.94 -6.71 0.32
N ILE A 53 -5.53 -5.44 0.20
CA ILE A 53 -4.55 -5.03 -0.80
C ILE A 53 -3.13 -5.44 -0.41
N LEU A 54 -2.76 -5.40 0.87
CA LEU A 54 -1.44 -5.86 1.30
C LEU A 54 -1.17 -7.32 0.91
N PRO A 55 -1.99 -8.31 1.28
CA PRO A 55 -1.70 -9.69 0.90
C PRO A 55 -1.67 -9.91 -0.61
N ILE A 56 -2.56 -9.26 -1.37
CA ILE A 56 -2.57 -9.35 -2.84
C ILE A 56 -1.28 -8.76 -3.43
N SER A 57 -0.88 -7.56 -2.98
CA SER A 57 0.33 -6.90 -3.46
C SER A 57 1.59 -7.68 -3.10
N SER A 58 1.67 -8.21 -1.88
CA SER A 58 2.77 -9.09 -1.44
C SER A 58 2.83 -10.37 -2.28
N TRP A 59 1.67 -10.99 -2.57
CA TRP A 59 1.60 -12.17 -3.42
C TRP A 59 2.09 -11.90 -4.85
N GLU A 60 1.67 -10.77 -5.43
CA GLU A 60 2.10 -10.35 -6.77
C GLU A 60 3.61 -10.09 -6.83
N LEU A 61 4.15 -9.37 -5.83
CA LEU A 61 5.59 -9.13 -5.68
C LEU A 61 6.37 -10.44 -5.52
N SER A 62 5.89 -11.36 -4.69
CA SER A 62 6.50 -12.68 -4.51
C SER A 62 6.49 -13.50 -5.81
N ARG A 63 5.40 -13.48 -6.58
CA ARG A 63 5.36 -14.16 -7.90
C ARG A 63 6.37 -13.57 -8.87
N LYS A 64 6.46 -12.24 -8.97
CA LYS A 64 7.43 -11.57 -9.83
C LYS A 64 8.87 -11.87 -9.41
N SER A 65 9.14 -11.85 -8.10
CA SER A 65 10.46 -12.19 -7.55
C SER A 65 10.84 -13.64 -7.85
N LEU A 66 9.91 -14.59 -7.68
CA LEU A 66 10.16 -16.00 -7.95
C LEU A 66 10.42 -16.24 -9.46
N HIS A 67 9.62 -15.63 -10.33
CA HIS A 67 9.81 -15.70 -11.78
C HIS A 67 11.20 -15.17 -12.21
N ASN A 68 11.67 -14.09 -11.58
CA ASN A 68 12.98 -13.49 -11.90
C ASN A 68 14.18 -14.28 -11.33
N ILE A 69 13.94 -15.26 -10.45
CA ILE A 69 14.98 -16.16 -9.91
C ILE A 69 15.07 -17.46 -10.75
N LEU A 70 13.96 -17.89 -11.36
CA LEU A 70 13.91 -19.11 -12.17
C LEU A 70 14.34 -18.92 -13.64
N LEU A 71 14.47 -17.69 -14.11
CA LEU A 71 14.98 -17.32 -15.44
C LEU A 71 16.38 -16.73 -15.32
#